data_AF-A0A7C3KIB3-F1
#
_entry.id   AF-A0A7C3KIB3-F1
#
_cell.length_a   1.000
_cell.length_b   1.000
_cell.length_c   1.000
_cell.angle_alpha   90.00
_cell.angle_beta   90.00
_cell.angle_gamma   90.00
#
_symmetry.space_group_name_H-M   'P 1'
#
loop_
_entity.id
_entity.type
_entity.pdbx_description
1 polymer ?
#
loop_
_entity_poly.entity_id
_entity_poly.type
_entity_poly.pdbx_seq_one_letter_code
_entity_poly.pdbx_strand_id
1 'polypeptide(L)'
;MLEKIVEAVEVLQDPNDRAEVYIAIAKQFNLLHQSEQAILYVERTLQEVTLLSVEAVFTSNSLKCKAASQLAKAGLHSRGTAMLTEALQQADGFEDAEDRDYILLDVAEAYAEIGMYDSAIQIGLLIDDDYNKMWRLFDPIAVTAILQHRHEEIFNMLAALDDSWERNHFLLEAANTYSSHKQPERAISLISSMTCASSQAEALAKLVKECNEIIPQAQSLDLLHQAEVYAVSVEDIDMQAQALRKIAEQYIQLKQFTQARSLLEQAKQRALSVNVTQFLEQVPHDVVLDGIARAFSKLPEYEATAQIADAMTDPILSVLALLEASKDSAQANISESLKTQILQELSAIEAAIAEEYSNLADLKRVRLAEVWSELERFDRVQAIAEQIEDPGLKALALQYAGIGVTAFSDLVRRI
;
A
#
# COMPACT_ATOMS: atom_id res chain seq x y z
N MET A 1 -4.84 -31.80 10.79
CA MET A 1 -3.94 -30.73 10.29
C MET A 1 -3.22 -30.07 11.45
N LEU A 2 -3.95 -29.58 12.46
CA LEU A 2 -3.36 -29.05 13.70
C LEU A 2 -2.39 -30.05 14.39
N GLU A 3 -2.76 -31.33 14.52
CA GLU A 3 -1.88 -32.35 15.11
C GLU A 3 -0.52 -32.44 14.39
N LYS A 4 -0.52 -32.37 13.04
CA LYS A 4 0.72 -32.35 12.25
C LYS A 4 1.54 -31.08 12.45
N ILE A 5 0.88 -29.95 12.70
CA ILE A 5 1.56 -28.68 13.00
C ILE A 5 2.21 -28.79 14.38
N VAL A 6 1.50 -29.31 15.38
CA VAL A 6 2.04 -29.49 16.74
C VAL A 6 3.21 -30.49 16.73
N GLU A 7 3.07 -31.62 16.04
CA GLU A 7 4.17 -32.58 15.86
C GLU A 7 5.40 -31.96 15.18
N ALA A 8 5.19 -31.08 14.18
CA ALA A 8 6.29 -30.38 13.53
C ALA A 8 6.97 -29.34 14.45
N VAL A 9 6.20 -28.69 15.32
CA VAL A 9 6.73 -27.72 16.30
C VAL A 9 7.61 -28.41 17.34
N GLU A 10 7.25 -29.61 17.79
CA GLU A 10 8.04 -30.38 18.76
C GLU A 10 9.43 -30.77 18.24
N VAL A 11 9.64 -30.77 16.91
CA VAL A 11 10.94 -31.08 16.28
C VAL A 11 11.85 -29.85 16.20
N LEU A 12 11.30 -28.63 16.31
CA LEU A 12 12.08 -27.40 16.28
C LEU A 12 13.02 -27.33 17.48
N GLN A 13 14.29 -26.99 17.24
CA GLN A 13 15.32 -26.94 18.27
C GLN A 13 15.25 -25.62 19.07
N ASP A 14 14.96 -24.50 18.41
CA ASP A 14 14.94 -23.19 19.04
C ASP A 14 13.63 -22.97 19.81
N PRO A 15 13.67 -22.69 21.14
CA PRO A 15 12.49 -22.29 21.91
C PRO A 15 11.78 -21.05 21.35
N ASN A 16 12.49 -20.12 20.72
CA ASN A 16 11.89 -18.94 20.11
C ASN A 16 10.96 -19.33 18.95
N ASP A 17 11.43 -20.18 18.04
CA ASP A 17 10.64 -20.64 16.90
C ASP A 17 9.40 -21.41 17.36
N ARG A 18 9.54 -22.23 18.40
CA ARG A 18 8.39 -22.93 19.01
C ARG A 18 7.37 -21.93 19.58
N ALA A 19 7.84 -20.92 20.31
CA ALA A 19 6.99 -19.90 20.91
C ALA A 19 6.21 -19.10 19.85
N GLU A 20 6.85 -18.69 18.75
CA GLU A 20 6.23 -17.98 17.63
C GLU A 20 5.16 -18.83 16.94
N VAL A 21 5.39 -20.13 16.75
CA VAL A 21 4.36 -20.99 16.16
C VAL A 21 3.19 -21.20 17.13
N TYR A 22 3.46 -21.42 18.42
CA TYR A 22 2.39 -21.55 19.41
C TYR A 22 1.51 -20.29 19.52
N ILE A 23 2.10 -19.10 19.45
CA ILE A 23 1.31 -17.86 19.52
C ILE A 23 0.49 -17.63 18.25
N ALA A 24 1.01 -18.01 17.08
CA ALA A 24 0.26 -18.00 15.83
C ALA A 24 -0.95 -18.96 15.89
N ILE A 25 -0.76 -20.17 16.44
CA ILE A 25 -1.85 -21.12 16.68
C ILE A 25 -2.89 -20.52 17.63
N ALA A 26 -2.46 -19.91 18.74
CA ALA A 26 -3.36 -19.26 19.70
C ALA A 26 -4.19 -18.14 19.04
N LYS A 27 -3.58 -17.32 18.18
CA LYS A 27 -4.25 -16.27 17.41
C LYS A 27 -5.36 -16.85 16.52
N GLN A 28 -5.10 -17.97 15.84
CA GLN A 28 -6.13 -18.65 15.04
C GLN A 28 -7.30 -19.16 15.88
N PHE A 29 -7.02 -19.73 17.06
CA PHE A 29 -8.07 -20.16 17.97
C PHE A 29 -8.92 -19.01 18.50
N ASN A 30 -8.32 -17.87 18.82
CA ASN A 30 -9.04 -16.66 19.18
C ASN A 30 -9.95 -16.16 18.05
N LEU A 31 -9.47 -16.18 16.80
CA LEU A 31 -10.29 -15.84 15.62
C LEU A 31 -11.48 -16.79 15.42
N LEU A 32 -11.35 -18.04 15.86
CA LEU A 32 -12.42 -19.05 15.83
C LEU A 32 -13.30 -19.06 17.09
N HIS A 33 -13.11 -18.10 18.00
CA HIS A 33 -13.81 -18.01 19.30
C HIS A 33 -13.61 -19.26 20.19
N GLN A 34 -12.46 -19.91 20.07
CA GLN A 34 -12.07 -21.11 20.81
C GLN A 34 -11.09 -20.75 21.94
N SER A 35 -11.60 -20.05 22.95
CA SER A 35 -10.80 -19.45 24.02
C SER A 35 -9.97 -20.46 24.82
N GLU A 36 -10.50 -21.64 25.13
CA GLU A 36 -9.77 -22.65 25.92
C GLU A 36 -8.52 -23.14 25.19
N GLN A 37 -8.63 -23.40 23.89
CA GLN A 37 -7.53 -23.79 23.04
C GLN A 37 -6.55 -22.64 22.86
N ALA A 38 -7.04 -21.41 22.64
CA ALA A 38 -6.18 -20.24 22.56
C ALA A 38 -5.33 -20.10 23.83
N ILE A 39 -5.95 -20.17 25.01
CA ILE A 39 -5.24 -20.11 26.30
C ILE A 39 -4.20 -21.22 26.40
N LEU A 40 -4.55 -22.46 26.06
CA LEU A 40 -3.60 -23.59 26.09
C LEU A 40 -2.33 -23.30 25.30
N TYR A 41 -2.46 -22.77 24.08
CA TYR A 41 -1.29 -22.48 23.24
C TYR A 41 -0.56 -21.22 23.69
N VAL A 42 -1.23 -20.23 24.28
CA VAL A 42 -0.53 -19.12 24.94
C VAL A 42 0.30 -19.62 26.13
N GLU A 43 -0.22 -20.53 26.95
CA GLU A 43 0.58 -21.09 28.06
C GLU A 43 1.82 -21.83 27.55
N ARG A 44 1.71 -22.54 26.43
CA ARG A 44 2.87 -23.16 25.78
C ARG A 44 3.87 -22.13 25.29
N THR A 45 3.42 -21.04 24.67
CA THR A 45 4.30 -19.91 24.32
C THR A 45 5.05 -19.39 25.55
N LEU A 46 4.34 -19.16 26.66
CA LEU A 46 4.96 -18.65 27.89
C LEU A 46 5.97 -19.63 28.50
N GLN A 47 5.71 -20.94 28.41
CA GLN A 47 6.68 -21.96 28.83
C GLN A 47 7.95 -21.90 27.98
N GLU A 48 7.84 -21.79 26.66
CA GLU A 48 9.00 -21.66 25.77
C GLU A 48 9.78 -20.37 26.02
N VAL A 49 9.08 -19.26 26.30
CA VAL A 49 9.70 -17.98 26.64
C VAL A 49 10.58 -18.09 27.90
N THR A 50 10.24 -18.94 28.87
CA THR A 50 11.08 -19.16 30.07
C THR A 50 12.38 -19.91 29.78
N LEU A 51 12.47 -20.57 28.62
CA LEU A 51 13.67 -21.29 28.19
C LEU A 51 14.63 -20.41 27.38
N LEU A 52 14.21 -19.20 26.98
CA LEU A 52 15.05 -18.25 26.27
C LEU A 52 16.21 -17.76 27.15
N SER A 53 17.37 -17.51 26.53
CA SER A 53 18.52 -16.95 27.22
C SER A 53 18.19 -15.58 27.81
N VAL A 54 18.82 -15.26 28.94
CA VAL A 54 18.71 -13.92 29.57
C VAL A 54 19.15 -12.81 28.62
N GLU A 55 20.02 -13.10 27.64
CA GLU A 55 20.46 -12.14 26.61
C GLU A 55 19.40 -11.89 25.52
N ALA A 56 18.36 -12.73 25.42
CA ALA A 56 17.28 -12.60 24.43
C ALA A 56 16.09 -11.79 25.00
N VAL A 57 16.38 -10.70 25.73
CA VAL A 57 15.35 -9.95 26.47
C VAL A 57 14.30 -9.36 25.51
N PHE A 58 14.71 -8.86 24.34
CA PHE A 58 13.80 -8.32 23.32
C PHE A 58 12.82 -9.37 22.84
N THR A 59 13.35 -10.51 22.38
CA THR A 59 12.55 -11.63 21.88
C THR A 59 11.60 -12.15 22.96
N SER A 60 12.08 -12.25 24.20
CA SER A 60 11.26 -12.64 25.36
C SER A 60 10.11 -11.67 25.60
N ASN A 61 10.36 -10.35 25.58
CA ASN A 61 9.35 -9.35 25.85
C ASN A 61 8.34 -9.19 24.72
N SER A 62 8.78 -9.28 23.47
CA SER A 62 7.89 -9.28 22.30
C SER A 62 6.89 -10.45 22.37
N LEU A 63 7.39 -11.66 22.62
CA LEU A 63 6.55 -12.84 22.77
C LEU A 63 5.59 -12.75 23.97
N LYS A 64 6.03 -12.15 25.09
CA LYS A 64 5.14 -11.88 26.24
C LYS A 64 4.02 -10.89 25.88
N CYS A 65 4.31 -9.84 25.12
CA CYS A 65 3.30 -8.88 24.68
C CYS A 65 2.27 -9.54 23.75
N LYS A 66 2.72 -10.32 22.77
CA LYS A 66 1.84 -11.13 21.90
C LYS A 66 1.00 -12.11 22.72
N ALA A 67 1.61 -12.84 23.66
CA ALA A 67 0.92 -13.75 24.57
C ALA A 67 -0.16 -13.03 25.41
N ALA A 68 0.19 -11.87 25.96
CA ALA A 68 -0.71 -11.05 26.75
C ALA A 68 -1.92 -10.56 25.95
N SER A 69 -1.72 -10.11 24.70
CA SER A 69 -2.82 -9.70 23.82
C SER A 69 -3.76 -10.87 23.51
N GLN A 70 -3.21 -12.07 23.26
CA GLN A 70 -4.01 -13.26 23.00
C GLN A 70 -4.77 -13.76 24.24
N LEU A 71 -4.18 -13.67 25.44
CA LEU A 71 -4.88 -14.00 26.68
C LEU A 71 -6.07 -13.07 26.92
N ALA A 72 -5.88 -11.77 26.70
CA ALA A 72 -6.96 -10.80 26.82
C ALA A 72 -8.08 -11.09 25.81
N LYS A 73 -7.75 -11.35 24.53
CA LYS A 73 -8.72 -11.75 23.49
C LYS A 73 -9.46 -13.04 23.82
N ALA A 74 -8.82 -13.98 24.52
CA ALA A 74 -9.45 -15.23 24.97
C ALA A 74 -10.38 -15.05 26.19
N GLY A 75 -10.53 -13.83 26.72
CA GLY A 75 -11.41 -13.50 27.85
C GLY A 75 -10.69 -13.35 29.19
N LEU A 76 -9.37 -13.58 29.25
CA LEU A 76 -8.55 -13.34 30.45
C LEU A 76 -7.97 -11.92 30.47
N HIS A 77 -8.86 -10.92 30.30
CA HIS A 77 -8.48 -9.51 30.18
C HIS A 77 -7.56 -9.02 31.29
N SER A 78 -7.90 -9.28 32.56
CA SER A 78 -7.11 -8.83 33.72
C SER A 78 -5.70 -9.40 33.76
N ARG A 79 -5.51 -10.64 33.28
CA ARG A 79 -4.19 -11.28 33.24
C ARG A 79 -3.37 -10.75 32.07
N GLY A 80 -3.99 -10.63 30.89
CA GLY A 80 -3.32 -10.05 29.72
C GLY A 80 -2.85 -8.62 30.01
N THR A 81 -3.72 -7.76 30.55
CA THR A 81 -3.34 -6.37 30.87
C THR A 81 -2.29 -6.28 31.96
N ALA A 82 -2.31 -7.15 32.97
CA ALA A 82 -1.27 -7.20 34.00
C ALA A 82 0.11 -7.54 33.41
N MET A 83 0.16 -8.48 32.46
CA MET A 83 1.41 -8.81 31.76
C MET A 83 1.92 -7.65 30.90
N LEU A 84 1.02 -6.91 30.23
CA LEU A 84 1.41 -5.71 29.48
C LEU A 84 1.95 -4.61 30.40
N THR A 85 1.37 -4.45 31.60
CA THR A 85 1.89 -3.51 32.61
C THR A 85 3.27 -3.93 33.11
N GLU A 86 3.52 -5.23 33.28
CA GLU A 86 4.85 -5.74 33.64
C GLU A 86 5.87 -5.49 32.52
N ALA A 87 5.50 -5.74 31.25
CA ALA A 87 6.35 -5.46 30.11
C ALA A 87 6.67 -3.96 29.97
N LEU A 88 5.70 -3.09 30.23
CA LEU A 88 5.90 -1.64 30.28
C LEU A 88 6.91 -1.24 31.37
N GLN A 89 6.78 -1.79 32.58
CA GLN A 89 7.74 -1.53 33.67
C GLN A 89 9.15 -2.04 33.34
N GLN A 90 9.26 -3.12 32.56
CA GLN A 90 10.55 -3.62 32.11
C GLN A 90 11.19 -2.69 31.09
N ALA A 91 10.41 -2.06 30.20
CA ALA A 91 10.91 -1.09 29.24
C ALA A 91 11.65 0.08 29.93
N ASP A 92 11.13 0.57 31.06
CA ASP A 92 11.77 1.62 31.87
C ASP A 92 13.17 1.23 32.40
N GLY A 93 13.49 -0.06 32.43
CA GLY A 93 14.78 -0.59 32.89
C GLY A 93 15.88 -0.66 31.83
N PHE A 94 15.59 -0.36 30.57
CA PHE A 94 16.59 -0.39 29.49
C PHE A 94 17.33 0.94 29.38
N GLU A 95 18.67 0.87 29.38
CA GLU A 95 19.53 2.05 29.22
C GLU A 95 19.61 2.52 27.75
N ASP A 96 19.54 1.59 26.80
CA ASP A 96 19.55 1.88 25.38
C ASP A 96 18.16 2.32 24.90
N ALA A 97 18.10 3.46 24.20
CA ALA A 97 16.85 4.08 23.80
C ALA A 97 16.16 3.32 22.67
N GLU A 98 16.91 2.75 21.73
CA GLU A 98 16.35 1.98 20.61
C GLU A 98 15.72 0.67 21.12
N ASP A 99 16.44 0.01 22.02
CA ASP A 99 15.99 -1.19 22.73
C ASP A 99 14.72 -0.96 23.56
N ARG A 100 14.66 0.16 24.28
CA ARG A 100 13.47 0.58 25.03
C ARG A 100 12.29 0.82 24.10
N ASP A 101 12.52 1.52 22.99
CA ASP A 101 11.49 1.91 22.03
C ASP A 101 10.84 0.69 21.37
N TYR A 102 11.61 -0.35 21.02
CA TYR A 102 11.04 -1.60 20.50
C TYR A 102 10.10 -2.28 21.49
N ILE A 103 10.41 -2.27 22.78
CA ILE A 103 9.56 -2.88 23.80
C ILE A 103 8.31 -2.04 24.02
N LEU A 104 8.44 -0.71 24.11
CA LEU A 104 7.30 0.20 24.20
C LEU A 104 6.35 0.02 23.02
N LEU A 105 6.90 -0.23 21.83
CA LEU A 105 6.14 -0.45 20.62
C LEU A 105 5.34 -1.76 20.65
N ASP A 106 5.97 -2.86 21.06
CA ASP A 106 5.29 -4.15 21.24
C ASP A 106 4.18 -4.07 22.31
N VAL A 107 4.43 -3.34 23.39
CA VAL A 107 3.43 -3.09 24.44
C VAL A 107 2.26 -2.26 23.90
N ALA A 108 2.55 -1.17 23.18
CA ALA A 108 1.54 -0.29 22.61
C ALA A 108 0.69 -1.02 21.56
N GLU A 109 1.32 -1.79 20.67
CA GLU A 109 0.65 -2.65 19.68
C GLU A 109 -0.28 -3.67 20.38
N ALA A 110 0.19 -4.31 21.46
CA ALA A 110 -0.61 -5.28 22.21
C ALA A 110 -1.81 -4.63 22.93
N TYR A 111 -1.67 -3.41 23.47
CA TYR A 111 -2.80 -2.65 24.01
C TYR A 111 -3.81 -2.24 22.92
N ALA A 112 -3.33 -1.85 21.74
CA ALA A 112 -4.17 -1.52 20.60
C ALA A 112 -4.95 -2.75 20.11
N GLU A 113 -4.29 -3.90 20.01
CA GLU A 113 -4.89 -5.17 19.60
C GLU A 113 -6.08 -5.60 20.47
N ILE A 114 -6.13 -5.19 21.74
CA ILE A 114 -7.19 -5.52 22.70
C ILE A 114 -8.19 -4.38 22.90
N GLY A 115 -8.10 -3.31 22.09
CA GLY A 115 -9.02 -2.18 22.09
C GLY A 115 -8.77 -1.13 23.17
N MET A 116 -7.61 -1.16 23.83
CA MET A 116 -7.20 -0.18 24.85
C MET A 116 -6.35 0.92 24.21
N TYR A 117 -6.94 1.67 23.28
CA TYR A 117 -6.20 2.65 22.47
C TYR A 117 -5.64 3.81 23.29
N ASP A 118 -6.33 4.30 24.33
CA ASP A 118 -5.78 5.36 25.18
C ASP A 118 -4.43 4.95 25.80
N SER A 119 -4.33 3.70 26.27
CA SER A 119 -3.08 3.15 26.78
C SER A 119 -2.05 2.95 25.67
N ALA A 120 -2.47 2.42 24.52
CA ALA A 120 -1.60 2.25 23.36
C ALA A 120 -0.97 3.57 22.90
N ILE A 121 -1.78 4.62 22.79
CA ILE A 121 -1.36 5.96 22.38
C ILE A 121 -0.43 6.56 23.44
N GLN A 122 -0.81 6.51 24.72
CA GLN A 122 0.03 7.04 25.81
C GLN A 122 1.42 6.40 25.83
N ILE A 123 1.49 5.08 25.63
CA ILE A 123 2.76 4.35 25.60
C ILE A 123 3.53 4.65 24.31
N GLY A 124 2.85 4.72 23.17
CA GLY A 124 3.42 5.17 21.91
C GLY A 124 4.09 6.53 21.96
N LEU A 125 3.52 7.46 22.72
CA LEU A 125 4.08 8.79 22.90
C LEU A 125 5.36 8.80 23.77
N LEU A 126 5.71 7.68 24.41
CA LEU A 126 6.97 7.53 25.13
C LEU A 126 8.13 7.06 24.22
N ILE A 127 7.83 6.65 22.99
CA ILE A 127 8.82 6.20 22.00
C ILE A 127 9.55 7.42 21.43
N ASP A 128 10.88 7.39 21.39
CA ASP A 128 11.68 8.49 20.84
C ASP A 128 11.77 8.42 19.31
N ASP A 129 11.76 7.22 18.71
CA ASP A 129 11.74 7.01 17.26
C ASP A 129 10.35 7.29 16.64
N ASP A 130 10.21 8.47 16.05
CA ASP A 130 8.98 8.91 15.38
C ASP A 130 8.61 8.08 14.15
N TYR A 131 9.58 7.51 13.42
CA TYR A 131 9.30 6.66 12.26
C TYR A 131 8.62 5.37 12.71
N ASN A 132 9.18 4.72 13.73
CA ASN A 132 8.63 3.49 14.30
C ASN A 132 7.30 3.72 15.01
N LYS A 133 7.18 4.82 15.76
CA LYS A 133 5.92 5.28 16.38
C LYS A 133 4.82 5.43 15.33
N MET A 134 5.15 5.97 14.16
CA MET A 134 4.20 6.18 13.10
C MET A 134 3.74 4.86 12.46
N TRP A 135 4.68 4.11 11.87
CA TRP A 135 4.38 2.93 11.07
C TRP A 135 3.78 1.77 11.87
N ARG A 136 4.28 1.52 13.08
CA ARG A 136 3.91 0.33 13.87
C ARG A 136 2.76 0.57 14.83
N LEU A 137 2.47 1.82 15.21
CA LEU A 137 1.41 2.12 16.16
C LEU A 137 0.30 2.97 15.55
N PHE A 138 0.64 4.12 15.01
CA PHE A 138 -0.37 5.10 14.64
C PHE A 138 -1.15 4.72 13.37
N ASP A 139 -0.48 4.19 12.34
CA ASP A 139 -1.17 3.76 11.11
C ASP A 139 -2.23 2.66 11.36
N PRO A 140 -1.92 1.54 12.05
CA PRO A 140 -2.92 0.51 12.35
C PRO A 140 -4.03 0.98 13.30
N ILE A 141 -3.68 1.79 14.31
CA ILE A 141 -4.67 2.37 15.23
C ILE A 141 -5.60 3.29 14.45
N ALA A 142 -5.11 4.08 13.51
CA ALA A 142 -5.96 5.02 12.80
C ALA A 142 -7.06 4.36 12.00
N VAL A 143 -6.71 3.34 11.23
CA VAL A 143 -7.71 2.55 10.49
C VAL A 143 -8.75 1.97 11.45
N THR A 144 -8.29 1.39 12.55
CA THR A 144 -9.18 0.73 13.53
C THR A 144 -10.07 1.73 14.27
N ALA A 145 -9.53 2.86 14.73
CA ALA A 145 -10.28 3.90 15.43
C ALA A 145 -11.34 4.54 14.52
N ILE A 146 -11.02 4.77 13.23
CA ILE A 146 -11.99 5.28 12.25
C ILE A 146 -13.14 4.29 12.06
N LEU A 147 -12.82 2.99 11.91
CA LEU A 147 -13.82 1.92 11.81
C LEU A 147 -14.71 1.81 13.05
N GLN A 148 -14.19 2.17 14.22
CA GLN A 148 -14.92 2.14 15.50
C GLN A 148 -15.56 3.48 15.90
N HIS A 149 -15.52 4.47 15.00
CA HIS A 149 -16.01 5.83 15.25
C HIS A 149 -15.33 6.56 16.44
N ARG A 150 -14.06 6.23 16.72
CA ARG A 150 -13.24 6.78 17.82
C ARG A 150 -12.34 7.91 17.33
N HIS A 151 -12.94 9.03 16.95
CA HIS A 151 -12.24 10.10 16.25
C HIS A 151 -11.34 10.95 17.15
N GLU A 152 -11.73 11.13 18.41
CA GLU A 152 -10.96 11.92 19.38
C GLU A 152 -9.56 11.33 19.62
N GLU A 153 -9.43 10.01 19.58
CA GLU A 153 -8.15 9.30 19.70
C GLU A 153 -7.19 9.70 18.58
N ILE A 154 -7.67 9.76 17.32
CA ILE A 154 -6.89 10.22 16.16
C ILE A 154 -6.41 11.66 16.32
N PHE A 155 -7.30 12.55 16.75
CA PHE A 155 -6.95 13.96 16.94
C PHE A 155 -5.98 14.17 18.09
N ASN A 156 -6.07 13.38 19.17
CA ASN A 156 -5.12 13.41 20.27
C ASN A 156 -3.72 12.95 19.84
N MET A 157 -3.63 11.86 19.07
CA MET A 157 -2.36 11.40 18.47
C MET A 157 -1.75 12.51 17.61
N LEU A 158 -2.55 13.10 16.73
CA LEU A 158 -2.12 14.21 15.88
C LEU A 158 -1.63 15.41 16.69
N ALA A 159 -2.33 15.78 17.76
CA ALA A 159 -1.92 16.91 18.59
C ALA A 159 -0.57 16.70 19.28
N ALA A 160 -0.16 15.44 19.50
CA ALA A 160 1.07 15.08 20.19
C ALA A 160 2.27 14.86 19.26
N LEU A 161 2.05 14.76 17.95
CA LEU A 161 3.12 14.66 16.95
C LEU A 161 3.67 16.05 16.60
N ASP A 162 4.98 16.20 16.46
CA ASP A 162 5.56 17.43 15.93
C ASP A 162 5.24 17.62 14.43
N ASP A 163 5.38 18.85 13.92
CA ASP A 163 5.15 19.14 12.49
C ASP A 163 6.30 18.57 11.64
N SER A 164 6.23 17.27 11.41
CA SER A 164 7.21 16.47 10.70
C SER A 164 6.62 15.83 9.43
N TRP A 165 7.48 15.16 8.65
CA TRP A 165 7.02 14.38 7.51
C TRP A 165 6.08 13.24 7.95
N GLU A 166 6.40 12.60 9.09
CA GLU A 166 5.65 11.50 9.69
C GLU A 166 4.23 11.94 10.08
N ARG A 167 4.09 13.13 10.68
CA ARG A 167 2.77 13.71 10.98
C ARG A 167 1.95 13.95 9.71
N ASN A 168 2.57 14.48 8.65
CA ASN A 168 1.89 14.68 7.38
C ASN A 168 1.45 13.36 6.74
N HIS A 169 2.30 12.33 6.81
CA HIS A 169 1.96 10.99 6.34
C HIS A 169 0.75 10.43 7.10
N PHE A 170 0.76 10.53 8.43
CA PHE A 170 -0.38 10.11 9.25
C PHE A 170 -1.68 10.82 8.89
N LEU A 171 -1.61 12.15 8.76
CA LEU A 171 -2.75 12.97 8.36
C LEU A 171 -3.30 12.51 7.01
N LEU A 172 -2.41 12.20 6.06
CA LEU A 172 -2.77 11.74 4.73
C LEU A 172 -3.50 10.39 4.80
N GLU A 173 -2.93 9.41 5.50
CA GLU A 173 -3.54 8.09 5.66
C GLU A 173 -4.86 8.13 6.43
N ALA A 174 -4.93 8.91 7.51
CA ALA A 174 -6.17 9.10 8.26
C ALA A 174 -7.25 9.79 7.39
N ALA A 175 -6.91 10.85 6.65
CA ALA A 175 -7.85 11.53 5.75
C ALA A 175 -8.32 10.62 4.61
N ASN A 176 -7.41 9.84 4.04
CA ASN A 176 -7.70 8.84 3.01
C ASN A 176 -8.65 7.75 3.54
N THR A 177 -8.41 7.30 4.76
CA THR A 177 -9.26 6.30 5.43
C THR A 177 -10.65 6.86 5.70
N TYR A 178 -10.77 8.10 6.22
CA TYR A 178 -12.06 8.76 6.36
C TYR A 178 -12.81 8.90 5.03
N SER A 179 -12.09 9.20 3.96
CA SER A 179 -12.65 9.31 2.60
C SER A 179 -13.22 7.96 2.13
N SER A 180 -12.45 6.88 2.26
CA SER A 180 -12.91 5.53 1.90
C SER A 180 -14.10 5.06 2.74
N HIS A 181 -14.18 5.50 4.00
CA HIS A 181 -15.32 5.26 4.89
C HIS A 181 -16.44 6.29 4.79
N LYS A 182 -16.43 7.11 3.73
CA LYS A 182 -17.53 8.02 3.39
C LYS A 182 -17.84 9.06 4.48
N GLN A 183 -16.80 9.56 5.17
CA GLN A 183 -16.89 10.57 6.23
C GLN A 183 -16.18 11.88 5.81
N PRO A 184 -16.79 12.66 4.89
CA PRO A 184 -16.09 13.75 4.23
C PRO A 184 -15.73 14.92 5.14
N GLU A 185 -16.56 15.28 6.13
CA GLU A 185 -16.28 16.41 7.02
C GLU A 185 -15.01 16.19 7.84
N ARG A 186 -14.76 14.94 8.27
CA ARG A 186 -13.58 14.58 9.05
C ARG A 186 -12.33 14.54 8.18
N ALA A 187 -12.44 13.99 6.97
CA ALA A 187 -11.36 14.05 6.00
C ALA A 187 -10.95 15.50 5.71
N ILE A 188 -11.90 16.41 5.42
CA ILE A 188 -11.63 17.84 5.16
C ILE A 188 -10.92 18.51 6.36
N SER A 189 -11.35 18.19 7.58
CA SER A 189 -10.72 18.72 8.79
C SER A 189 -9.26 18.32 8.91
N LEU A 190 -8.92 17.06 8.61
CA LEU A 190 -7.53 16.59 8.65
C LEU A 190 -6.69 17.18 7.52
N ILE A 191 -7.25 17.27 6.31
CA ILE A 191 -6.55 17.85 5.16
C ILE A 191 -6.15 19.31 5.41
N SER A 192 -7.05 20.08 6.04
CA SER A 192 -6.78 21.47 6.43
C SER A 192 -5.63 21.61 7.44
N SER A 193 -5.27 20.54 8.16
CA SER A 193 -4.20 20.53 9.15
C SER A 193 -2.86 20.03 8.62
N MET A 194 -2.81 19.56 7.37
CA MET A 194 -1.57 19.18 6.70
C MET A 194 -0.75 20.42 6.34
N THR A 195 0.58 20.27 6.35
CA THR A 195 1.52 21.32 5.94
C THR A 195 2.14 21.05 4.56
N CYS A 196 2.05 19.80 4.07
CA CYS A 196 2.55 19.40 2.77
C CYS A 196 1.51 19.58 1.64
N ALA A 197 1.80 20.46 0.68
CA ALA A 197 0.88 20.75 -0.44
C ALA A 197 0.58 19.54 -1.33
N SER A 198 1.56 18.66 -1.59
CA SER A 198 1.33 17.45 -2.40
C SER A 198 0.36 16.49 -1.69
N SER A 199 0.48 16.34 -0.37
CA SER A 199 -0.42 15.54 0.46
C SER A 199 -1.84 16.13 0.47
N GLN A 200 -1.96 17.46 0.57
CA GLN A 200 -3.26 18.14 0.52
C GLN A 200 -3.97 17.95 -0.81
N ALA A 201 -3.24 18.13 -1.93
CA ALA A 201 -3.78 17.92 -3.26
C ALA A 201 -4.25 16.48 -3.47
N GLU A 202 -3.44 15.51 -3.04
CA GLU A 202 -3.76 14.09 -3.14
C GLU A 202 -4.99 13.71 -2.31
N ALA A 203 -5.02 14.13 -1.05
CA ALA A 203 -6.11 13.79 -0.14
C ALA A 203 -7.44 14.39 -0.60
N LEU A 204 -7.46 15.63 -1.12
CA LEU A 204 -8.66 16.25 -1.69
C LEU A 204 -9.14 15.51 -2.94
N ALA A 205 -8.22 15.13 -3.84
CA ALA A 205 -8.59 14.37 -5.03
C ALA A 205 -9.19 13.01 -4.66
N LYS A 206 -8.60 12.29 -3.69
CA LYS A 206 -9.14 11.02 -3.20
C LYS A 206 -10.47 11.20 -2.47
N LEU A 207 -10.62 12.25 -1.67
CA LEU A 207 -11.88 12.59 -1.02
C LEU A 207 -13.01 12.77 -2.03
N VAL A 208 -12.79 13.54 -3.08
CA VAL A 208 -13.80 13.75 -4.14
C VAL A 208 -14.08 12.44 -4.88
N LYS A 209 -13.05 11.65 -5.20
CA LYS A 209 -13.22 10.32 -5.81
C LYS A 209 -14.16 9.43 -4.99
N GLU A 210 -13.92 9.36 -3.68
CA GLU A 210 -14.64 8.45 -2.79
C GLU A 210 -16.01 9.00 -2.37
N CYS A 211 -16.14 10.31 -2.18
CA CYS A 211 -17.34 10.90 -1.57
C CYS A 211 -18.19 11.72 -2.55
N ASN A 212 -17.98 11.63 -3.87
CA ASN A 212 -18.77 12.37 -4.88
C ASN A 212 -20.29 12.13 -4.81
N GLU A 213 -20.73 10.97 -4.31
CA GLU A 213 -22.14 10.64 -4.12
C GLU A 213 -22.77 11.37 -2.91
N ILE A 214 -21.94 11.79 -1.95
CA ILE A 214 -22.37 12.38 -0.68
C ILE A 214 -22.15 13.89 -0.70
N ILE A 215 -20.98 14.33 -1.17
CA ILE A 215 -20.62 15.73 -1.27
C ILE A 215 -21.36 16.33 -2.47
N PRO A 216 -22.14 17.42 -2.30
CA PRO A 216 -22.78 18.09 -3.43
C PRO A 216 -21.79 18.44 -4.53
N GLN A 217 -22.20 18.30 -5.80
CA GLN A 217 -21.31 18.52 -6.94
C GLN A 217 -20.60 19.89 -6.90
N ALA A 218 -21.31 20.96 -6.51
CA ALA A 218 -20.71 22.30 -6.37
C ALA A 218 -19.54 22.30 -5.38
N GLN A 219 -19.72 21.70 -4.20
CA GLN A 219 -18.67 21.58 -3.19
C GLN A 219 -17.54 20.65 -3.64
N SER A 220 -17.84 19.59 -4.38
CA SER A 220 -16.80 18.73 -4.97
C SER A 220 -15.91 19.52 -5.94
N LEU A 221 -16.50 20.41 -6.74
CA LEU A 221 -15.73 21.28 -7.65
C LEU A 221 -14.88 22.30 -6.89
N ASP A 222 -15.40 22.86 -5.80
CA ASP A 222 -14.65 23.78 -4.94
C ASP A 222 -13.45 23.06 -4.29
N LEU A 223 -13.64 21.83 -3.81
CA LEU A 223 -12.57 21.00 -3.25
C LEU A 223 -11.51 20.64 -4.31
N LEU A 224 -11.91 20.31 -5.55
CA LEU A 224 -10.96 20.08 -6.63
C LEU A 224 -10.18 21.34 -7.02
N HIS A 225 -10.82 22.51 -6.97
CA HIS A 225 -10.11 23.76 -7.23
C HIS A 225 -9.10 24.08 -6.12
N GLN A 226 -9.44 23.80 -4.86
CA GLN A 226 -8.46 23.87 -3.76
C GLN A 226 -7.30 22.89 -3.99
N ALA A 227 -7.60 21.66 -4.41
CA ALA A 227 -6.58 20.67 -4.74
C ALA A 227 -5.65 21.15 -5.86
N GLU A 228 -6.19 21.81 -6.88
CA GLU A 228 -5.44 22.41 -7.99
C GLU A 228 -4.45 23.47 -7.47
N VAL A 229 -4.89 24.36 -6.60
CA VAL A 229 -4.02 25.39 -6.00
C VAL A 229 -2.85 24.75 -5.26
N TYR A 230 -3.10 23.69 -4.48
CA TYR A 230 -2.04 22.95 -3.79
C TYR A 230 -1.12 22.20 -4.75
N ALA A 231 -1.65 21.55 -5.79
CA ALA A 231 -0.85 20.85 -6.78
C ALA A 231 0.08 21.80 -7.56
N VAL A 232 -0.39 23.00 -7.89
CA VAL A 232 0.42 24.03 -8.57
C VAL A 232 1.56 24.53 -7.67
N SER A 233 1.42 24.48 -6.35
CA SER A 233 2.48 24.89 -5.42
C SER A 233 3.53 23.81 -5.13
N VAL A 234 3.37 22.58 -5.65
CA VAL A 234 4.34 21.49 -5.44
C VAL A 234 5.63 21.77 -6.22
N GLU A 235 6.77 21.74 -5.53
CA GLU A 235 8.08 22.05 -6.11
C GLU A 235 8.62 20.91 -6.99
N ASP A 236 8.48 19.67 -6.52
CA ASP A 236 8.90 18.48 -7.25
C ASP A 236 8.06 18.30 -8.52
N ILE A 237 8.74 18.18 -9.66
CA ILE A 237 8.12 18.22 -10.99
C ILE A 237 7.21 17.02 -11.21
N ASP A 238 7.65 15.83 -10.79
CA ASP A 238 6.92 14.58 -11.00
C ASP A 238 5.75 14.47 -10.02
N MET A 239 5.94 14.83 -8.75
CA MET A 239 4.85 14.91 -7.77
C MET A 239 3.80 15.93 -8.18
N GLN A 240 4.21 17.09 -8.71
CA GLN A 240 3.31 18.11 -9.24
C GLN A 240 2.48 17.56 -10.41
N ALA A 241 3.14 16.96 -11.41
CA ALA A 241 2.46 16.40 -12.57
C ALA A 241 1.49 15.27 -12.16
N GLN A 242 1.89 14.42 -11.22
CA GLN A 242 1.05 13.35 -10.70
C GLN A 242 -0.17 13.88 -9.93
N ALA A 243 -0.02 14.92 -9.12
CA ALA A 243 -1.12 15.57 -8.41
C ALA A 243 -2.13 16.18 -9.37
N LEU A 244 -1.66 16.98 -10.35
CA LEU A 244 -2.49 17.57 -11.40
C LEU A 244 -3.28 16.50 -12.17
N ARG A 245 -2.62 15.39 -12.54
CA ARG A 245 -3.28 14.25 -13.18
C ARG A 245 -4.38 13.65 -12.29
N LYS A 246 -4.10 13.33 -11.02
CA LYS A 246 -5.08 12.73 -10.09
C LYS A 246 -6.33 13.61 -9.95
N ILE A 247 -6.14 14.95 -9.92
CA ILE A 247 -7.24 15.93 -9.85
C ILE A 247 -8.02 15.96 -11.17
N ALA A 248 -7.33 15.97 -12.31
CA ALA A 248 -7.97 15.97 -13.62
C ALA A 248 -8.87 14.75 -13.84
N GLU A 249 -8.45 13.57 -13.37
CA GLU A 249 -9.28 12.36 -13.41
C GLU A 249 -10.61 12.54 -12.64
N GLN A 250 -10.61 13.30 -11.54
CA GLN A 250 -11.85 13.59 -10.81
C GLN A 250 -12.73 14.57 -11.56
N TYR A 251 -12.14 15.58 -12.23
CA TYR A 251 -12.90 16.44 -13.14
C TYR A 251 -13.55 15.64 -14.28
N ILE A 252 -12.87 14.62 -14.83
CA ILE A 252 -13.45 13.71 -15.84
C ILE A 252 -14.68 12.98 -15.26
N GLN A 253 -14.58 12.42 -14.05
CA GLN A 253 -15.70 11.74 -13.39
C GLN A 253 -16.91 12.67 -13.18
N LEU A 254 -16.64 13.94 -12.83
CA LEU A 254 -17.66 14.97 -12.67
C LEU A 254 -18.13 15.60 -13.99
N LYS A 255 -17.70 15.05 -15.14
CA LYS A 255 -18.01 15.50 -16.51
C LYS A 255 -17.56 16.93 -16.83
N GLN A 256 -16.55 17.42 -16.12
CA GLN A 256 -15.91 18.73 -16.30
C GLN A 256 -14.72 18.61 -17.26
N PHE A 257 -15.00 18.25 -18.52
CA PHE A 257 -13.95 17.92 -19.49
C PHE A 257 -13.02 19.08 -19.82
N THR A 258 -13.51 20.33 -19.80
CA THR A 258 -12.69 21.51 -20.10
C THR A 258 -11.63 21.74 -19.03
N GLN A 259 -12.01 21.66 -17.74
CA GLN A 259 -11.04 21.75 -16.64
C GLN A 259 -10.06 20.58 -16.67
N ALA A 260 -10.56 19.35 -16.85
CA ALA A 260 -9.71 18.16 -16.93
C ALA A 260 -8.62 18.29 -18.00
N ARG A 261 -8.98 18.72 -19.21
CA ARG A 261 -8.04 18.96 -20.31
C ARG A 261 -6.97 19.98 -19.96
N SER A 262 -7.38 21.12 -19.39
CA SER A 262 -6.46 22.17 -18.97
C SER A 262 -5.44 21.65 -17.96
N LEU A 263 -5.88 20.90 -16.95
CA LEU A 263 -4.98 20.32 -15.94
C LEU A 263 -4.07 19.24 -16.53
N LEU A 264 -4.56 18.39 -17.42
CA LEU A 264 -3.73 17.35 -18.05
C LEU A 264 -2.68 17.95 -18.99
N GLU A 265 -3.00 19.01 -19.70
CA GLU A 265 -2.01 19.75 -20.49
C GLU A 265 -0.92 20.36 -19.61
N GLN A 266 -1.29 20.93 -18.46
CA GLN A 266 -0.32 21.40 -17.48
C GLN A 266 0.54 20.26 -16.92
N ALA A 267 -0.07 19.12 -16.55
CA ALA A 267 0.63 17.93 -16.06
C ALA A 267 1.64 17.42 -17.11
N LYS A 268 1.22 17.33 -18.37
CA LYS A 268 2.06 16.93 -19.51
C LYS A 268 3.24 17.87 -19.69
N GLN A 269 2.99 19.18 -19.78
CA GLN A 269 4.05 20.18 -19.94
C GLN A 269 5.08 20.08 -18.80
N ARG A 270 4.59 19.82 -17.58
CA ARG A 270 5.45 19.71 -16.41
C ARG A 270 6.29 18.44 -16.44
N ALA A 271 5.69 17.28 -16.67
CA ALA A 271 6.41 16.01 -16.80
C ALA A 271 7.45 16.04 -17.93
N LEU A 272 7.09 16.56 -19.12
CA LEU A 272 8.02 16.67 -20.25
C LEU A 272 9.16 17.70 -20.04
N SER A 273 9.10 18.51 -18.98
CA SER A 273 10.19 19.44 -18.63
C SER A 273 11.31 18.78 -17.81
N VAL A 274 11.11 17.55 -17.30
CA VAL A 274 12.11 16.79 -16.57
C VAL A 274 13.24 16.39 -17.52
N ASN A 275 14.47 16.78 -17.19
CA ASN A 275 15.66 16.29 -17.88
C ASN A 275 16.19 15.09 -17.08
N VAL A 276 16.03 13.88 -17.62
CA VAL A 276 16.13 12.55 -16.96
C VAL A 276 17.48 12.24 -16.26
N THR A 277 18.41 13.19 -16.19
CA THR A 277 19.76 13.01 -15.62
C THR A 277 19.85 13.05 -14.10
N GLN A 278 18.79 13.34 -13.35
CA GLN A 278 18.83 13.41 -11.88
C GLN A 278 17.51 12.95 -11.25
N PHE A 279 17.43 11.71 -10.72
CA PHE A 279 17.23 11.42 -9.29
C PHE A 279 16.73 9.99 -9.01
N LEU A 280 16.96 9.64 -7.75
CA LEU A 280 16.65 8.41 -7.03
C LEU A 280 15.24 8.46 -6.40
N GLU A 281 14.61 7.28 -6.34
CA GLU A 281 13.93 6.68 -5.18
C GLU A 281 12.41 6.59 -5.00
N GLN A 282 11.48 7.37 -5.58
CA GLN A 282 10.05 7.18 -5.19
C GLN A 282 8.99 6.95 -6.28
N VAL A 283 9.08 7.51 -7.48
CA VAL A 283 8.24 7.09 -8.62
C VAL A 283 9.06 7.18 -9.91
N PRO A 284 9.16 6.11 -10.72
CA PRO A 284 9.85 6.20 -12.00
C PRO A 284 9.15 7.22 -12.91
N HIS A 285 9.89 8.15 -13.51
CA HIS A 285 9.35 9.22 -14.38
C HIS A 285 8.38 8.69 -15.45
N ASP A 286 8.68 7.53 -16.06
CA ASP A 286 7.82 6.89 -17.05
C ASP A 286 6.46 6.45 -16.50
N VAL A 287 6.36 6.15 -15.19
CA VAL A 287 5.07 5.84 -14.54
C VAL A 287 4.21 7.11 -14.41
N VAL A 288 4.84 8.27 -14.23
CA VAL A 288 4.13 9.55 -14.23
C VAL A 288 3.61 9.86 -15.63
N LEU A 289 4.45 9.73 -16.65
CA LEU A 289 4.08 9.88 -18.06
C LEU A 289 2.94 8.92 -18.43
N ASP A 290 3.08 7.63 -18.12
CA ASP A 290 2.04 6.62 -18.37
C ASP A 290 0.72 6.99 -17.71
N GLY A 291 0.76 7.40 -16.43
CA GLY A 291 -0.43 7.90 -15.75
C GLY A 291 -1.12 9.05 -16.48
N ILE A 292 -0.36 10.03 -16.99
CA ILE A 292 -0.90 11.18 -17.72
C ILE A 292 -1.50 10.73 -19.05
N ALA A 293 -0.82 9.84 -19.78
CA ALA A 293 -1.30 9.24 -21.02
C ALA A 293 -2.66 8.52 -20.83
N ARG A 294 -2.80 7.70 -19.79
CA ARG A 294 -4.08 7.04 -19.45
C ARG A 294 -5.19 8.01 -19.06
N ALA A 295 -4.84 9.15 -18.49
CA ALA A 295 -5.83 10.19 -18.20
C ALA A 295 -6.26 10.92 -19.48
N PHE A 296 -5.32 11.15 -20.42
CA PHE A 296 -5.64 11.66 -21.75
C PHE A 296 -6.45 10.68 -22.58
N SER A 297 -6.24 9.36 -22.50
CA SER A 297 -7.04 8.39 -23.29
C SER A 297 -8.52 8.41 -22.94
N LYS A 298 -8.88 8.75 -21.70
CA LYS A 298 -10.27 8.98 -21.25
C LYS A 298 -10.91 10.23 -21.85
N LEU A 299 -10.10 11.10 -22.43
CA LEU A 299 -10.52 12.22 -23.27
C LEU A 299 -10.23 11.79 -24.72
N PRO A 300 -11.04 12.13 -25.73
CA PRO A 300 -10.76 11.76 -27.12
C PRO A 300 -9.57 12.56 -27.69
N GLU A 301 -8.38 12.44 -27.10
CA GLU A 301 -7.16 13.23 -27.32
C GLU A 301 -5.95 12.33 -27.59
N TYR A 302 -5.98 11.69 -28.75
CA TYR A 302 -4.96 10.75 -29.20
C TYR A 302 -3.57 11.39 -29.36
N GLU A 303 -3.47 12.59 -29.94
CA GLU A 303 -2.17 13.25 -30.18
C GLU A 303 -1.41 13.54 -28.88
N ALA A 304 -2.12 13.91 -27.81
CA ALA A 304 -1.50 14.15 -26.51
C ALA A 304 -0.93 12.84 -25.93
N THR A 305 -1.65 11.74 -26.07
CA THR A 305 -1.19 10.41 -25.61
C THR A 305 0.04 9.95 -26.38
N ALA A 306 0.06 10.12 -27.70
CA ALA A 306 1.20 9.75 -28.54
C ALA A 306 2.47 10.54 -28.18
N GLN A 307 2.35 11.86 -28.00
CA GLN A 307 3.49 12.71 -27.57
C GLN A 307 4.10 12.25 -26.24
N ILE A 308 3.27 11.80 -25.30
CA ILE A 308 3.73 11.31 -24.00
C ILE A 308 4.40 9.94 -24.16
N ALA A 309 3.81 9.05 -24.96
CA ALA A 309 4.39 7.73 -25.24
C ALA A 309 5.78 7.83 -25.90
N ASP A 310 5.97 8.78 -26.82
CA ASP A 310 7.27 9.05 -27.47
C ASP A 310 8.36 9.53 -26.48
N ALA A 311 7.95 10.13 -25.34
CA ALA A 311 8.86 10.65 -24.33
C ALA A 311 9.25 9.61 -23.26
N MET A 312 8.55 8.47 -23.19
CA MET A 312 8.86 7.42 -22.21
C MET A 312 10.13 6.67 -22.58
N THR A 313 10.94 6.34 -21.57
CA THR A 313 12.13 5.48 -21.77
C THR A 313 11.81 3.99 -21.70
N ASP A 314 10.79 3.59 -20.96
CA ASP A 314 10.26 2.22 -20.90
C ASP A 314 9.38 1.94 -22.13
N PRO A 315 9.84 1.08 -23.06
CA PRO A 315 9.12 0.82 -24.30
C PRO A 315 7.83 0.03 -24.07
N ILE A 316 7.70 -0.71 -22.96
CA ILE A 316 6.46 -1.42 -22.62
C ILE A 316 5.38 -0.42 -22.18
N LEU A 317 5.73 0.56 -21.35
CA LEU A 317 4.79 1.61 -20.93
C LEU A 317 4.36 2.50 -22.10
N SER A 318 5.30 2.81 -23.01
CA SER A 318 5.00 3.54 -24.25
C SER A 318 3.94 2.83 -25.09
N VAL A 319 4.11 1.52 -25.34
CA VAL A 319 3.13 0.73 -26.11
C VAL A 319 1.78 0.63 -25.38
N LEU A 320 1.77 0.43 -24.06
CA LEU A 320 0.53 0.36 -23.27
C LEU A 320 -0.29 1.65 -23.40
N ALA A 321 0.37 2.81 -23.30
CA ALA A 321 -0.27 4.10 -23.49
C ALA A 321 -0.91 4.25 -24.89
N LEU A 322 -0.19 3.86 -25.95
CA LEU A 322 -0.71 3.89 -27.33
C LEU A 322 -1.89 2.92 -27.53
N LEU A 323 -1.81 1.73 -26.93
CA LEU A 323 -2.85 0.72 -27.01
C LEU A 323 -4.13 1.18 -26.30
N GLU A 324 -4.01 1.79 -25.12
CA GLU A 324 -5.16 2.33 -24.38
C GLU A 324 -5.85 3.46 -25.16
N ALA A 325 -5.07 4.36 -25.79
CA ALA A 325 -5.61 5.39 -26.68
C ALA A 325 -6.31 4.84 -27.93
N SER A 326 -5.90 3.65 -28.40
CA SER A 326 -6.51 3.01 -29.57
C SER A 326 -7.93 2.49 -29.30
N LYS A 327 -8.23 2.07 -28.06
CA LYS A 327 -9.50 1.47 -27.63
C LYS A 327 -10.69 2.43 -27.73
N ASP A 328 -10.45 3.72 -27.45
CA ASP A 328 -11.50 4.75 -27.43
C ASP A 328 -11.57 5.61 -28.72
N SER A 329 -10.74 5.31 -29.73
CA SER A 329 -10.69 6.13 -30.95
C SER A 329 -11.93 5.91 -31.84
N ALA A 330 -12.77 6.95 -31.95
CA ALA A 330 -13.90 7.00 -32.89
C ALA A 330 -13.49 6.99 -34.38
N GLN A 331 -12.20 6.86 -34.69
CA GLN A 331 -11.64 6.87 -36.03
C GLN A 331 -11.09 5.49 -36.38
N ALA A 332 -11.94 4.64 -36.97
CA ALA A 332 -11.60 3.27 -37.38
C ALA A 332 -10.30 3.17 -38.23
N ASN A 333 -9.92 4.21 -38.97
CA ASN A 333 -8.71 4.21 -39.79
C ASN A 333 -7.41 4.43 -38.99
N ILE A 334 -7.45 5.10 -37.83
CA ILE A 334 -6.27 5.21 -36.95
C ILE A 334 -6.00 3.84 -36.29
N SER A 335 -7.06 3.09 -35.97
CA SER A 335 -6.95 1.83 -35.23
C SER A 335 -6.11 0.74 -35.92
N GLU A 336 -6.24 0.53 -37.24
CA GLU A 336 -5.51 -0.55 -37.95
C GLU A 336 -4.02 -0.22 -38.20
N SER A 337 -3.73 1.03 -38.59
CA SER A 337 -2.33 1.47 -38.77
C SER A 337 -1.58 1.45 -37.44
N LEU A 338 -2.23 1.92 -36.37
CA LEU A 338 -1.66 1.95 -35.03
C LEU A 338 -1.50 0.54 -34.47
N LYS A 339 -2.49 -0.35 -34.66
CA LYS A 339 -2.37 -1.76 -34.27
C LYS A 339 -1.18 -2.42 -34.95
N THR A 340 -0.93 -2.11 -36.22
CA THR A 340 0.25 -2.61 -36.95
C THR A 340 1.56 -2.09 -36.34
N GLN A 341 1.63 -0.80 -36.02
CA GLN A 341 2.80 -0.21 -35.36
C GLN A 341 3.05 -0.83 -33.97
N ILE A 342 2.01 -0.93 -33.14
CA ILE A 342 2.06 -1.57 -31.81
C ILE A 342 2.58 -3.00 -31.91
N LEU A 343 2.08 -3.78 -32.87
CA LEU A 343 2.53 -5.17 -33.08
C LEU A 343 4.01 -5.25 -33.48
N GLN A 344 4.50 -4.29 -34.27
CA GLN A 344 5.92 -4.21 -34.65
C GLN A 344 6.80 -3.85 -33.46
N GLU A 345 6.41 -2.85 -32.67
CA GLU A 345 7.14 -2.41 -31.48
C GLU A 345 7.18 -3.52 -30.42
N LEU A 346 6.05 -4.19 -30.15
CA LEU A 346 6.01 -5.33 -29.22
C LEU A 346 6.91 -6.48 -29.66
N SER A 347 6.95 -6.78 -30.96
CA SER A 347 7.82 -7.82 -31.50
C SER A 347 9.30 -7.45 -31.34
N ALA A 348 9.65 -6.16 -31.48
CA ALA A 348 11.00 -5.66 -31.26
C ALA A 348 11.39 -5.70 -29.77
N ILE A 349 10.48 -5.33 -28.87
CA ILE A 349 10.67 -5.42 -27.42
C ILE A 349 10.89 -6.87 -26.99
N GLU A 350 10.07 -7.80 -27.50
CA GLU A 350 10.21 -9.23 -27.21
C GLU A 350 11.57 -9.76 -27.65
N ALA A 351 12.04 -9.37 -28.84
CA ALA A 351 13.36 -9.73 -29.34
C ALA A 351 14.49 -9.17 -28.45
N ALA A 352 14.37 -7.92 -28.00
CA ALA A 352 15.34 -7.29 -27.12
C ALA A 352 15.40 -7.97 -25.73
N ILE A 353 14.25 -8.37 -25.18
CA ILE A 353 14.19 -9.08 -23.89
C ILE A 353 14.69 -10.53 -24.02
N ALA A 354 14.55 -11.17 -25.18
CA ALA A 354 15.06 -12.52 -25.41
C ALA A 354 16.60 -12.60 -25.33
N GLU A 355 17.30 -11.48 -25.55
CA GLU A 355 18.76 -11.38 -25.41
C GLU A 355 19.22 -11.08 -23.98
N GLU A 356 18.30 -10.78 -23.06
CA GLU A 356 18.56 -10.43 -21.66
C GLU A 356 18.33 -11.62 -20.71
N TYR A 357 19.38 -12.04 -19.99
CA TYR A 357 19.33 -13.10 -18.99
C TYR A 357 19.48 -12.50 -17.59
N SER A 358 18.38 -12.00 -17.03
CA SER A 358 18.32 -11.45 -15.67
C SER A 358 16.93 -11.65 -15.07
N ASN A 359 16.82 -11.64 -13.73
CA ASN A 359 15.51 -11.67 -13.05
C ASN A 359 14.62 -10.48 -13.45
N LEU A 360 15.23 -9.36 -13.86
CA LEU A 360 14.51 -8.20 -14.39
C LEU A 360 13.87 -8.50 -15.75
N ALA A 361 14.49 -9.35 -16.57
CA ALA A 361 13.93 -9.80 -17.84
C ALA A 361 12.64 -10.61 -17.64
N ASP A 362 12.55 -11.43 -16.59
CA ASP A 362 11.33 -12.19 -16.27
C ASP A 362 10.16 -11.27 -15.87
N LEU A 363 10.41 -10.22 -15.10
CA LEU A 363 9.40 -9.18 -14.81
C LEU A 363 8.95 -8.43 -16.07
N LYS A 364 9.88 -8.07 -16.96
CA LYS A 364 9.55 -7.47 -18.27
C LYS A 364 8.72 -8.43 -19.14
N ARG A 365 9.02 -9.73 -19.12
CA ARG A 365 8.25 -10.79 -19.81
C ARG A 365 6.82 -10.90 -19.27
N VAL A 366 6.61 -10.83 -17.96
CA VAL A 366 5.25 -10.81 -17.37
C VAL A 366 4.45 -9.60 -17.86
N ARG A 367 5.05 -8.40 -17.83
CA ARG A 367 4.39 -7.19 -18.34
C ARG A 367 4.08 -7.31 -19.84
N LEU A 368 4.99 -7.88 -20.62
CA LEU A 368 4.77 -8.10 -22.05
C LEU A 368 3.63 -9.11 -22.31
N ALA A 369 3.52 -10.15 -21.48
CA ALA A 369 2.42 -11.11 -21.51
C ALA A 369 1.05 -10.45 -21.23
N GLU A 370 0.98 -9.49 -20.31
CA GLU A 370 -0.21 -8.68 -20.08
C GLU A 370 -0.62 -7.90 -21.35
N VAL A 371 0.33 -7.20 -22.00
CA VAL A 371 0.03 -6.44 -23.23
C VAL A 371 -0.45 -7.36 -24.37
N TRP A 372 0.19 -8.51 -24.55
CA TRP A 372 -0.23 -9.48 -25.58
C TRP A 372 -1.61 -10.08 -25.30
N SER A 373 -1.97 -10.27 -24.03
CA SER A 373 -3.32 -10.69 -23.64
C SER A 373 -4.38 -9.66 -24.00
N GLU A 374 -4.10 -8.37 -23.79
CA GLU A 374 -5.03 -7.31 -24.20
C GLU A 374 -5.27 -7.25 -25.72
N LEU A 375 -4.31 -7.75 -26.51
CA LEU A 375 -4.42 -7.91 -27.96
C LEU A 375 -5.01 -9.26 -28.39
N GLU A 376 -5.48 -10.08 -27.45
CA GLU A 376 -6.00 -11.44 -27.65
C GLU A 376 -4.99 -12.39 -28.34
N ARG A 377 -3.68 -12.11 -28.19
CA ARG A 377 -2.58 -12.90 -28.74
C ARG A 377 -2.06 -13.92 -27.73
N PHE A 378 -2.96 -14.81 -27.29
CA PHE A 378 -2.66 -15.83 -26.28
C PHE A 378 -1.55 -16.81 -26.70
N ASP A 379 -1.33 -16.98 -28.01
CA ASP A 379 -0.19 -17.71 -28.59
C ASP A 379 1.16 -17.12 -28.13
N ARG A 380 1.26 -15.79 -28.11
CA ARG A 380 2.46 -15.06 -27.69
C ARG A 380 2.60 -15.05 -26.17
N VAL A 381 1.49 -14.91 -25.44
CA VAL A 381 1.47 -15.01 -23.97
C VAL A 381 2.08 -16.34 -23.51
N GLN A 382 1.67 -17.45 -24.13
CA GLN A 382 2.20 -18.77 -23.82
C GLN A 382 3.70 -18.88 -24.15
N ALA A 383 4.11 -18.40 -25.33
CA ALA A 383 5.51 -18.44 -25.77
C ALA A 383 6.44 -17.63 -24.85
N ILE A 384 5.98 -16.48 -24.34
CA ILE A 384 6.73 -15.65 -23.39
C ILE A 384 6.79 -16.31 -22.02
N ALA A 385 5.68 -16.86 -21.53
CA ALA A 385 5.65 -17.56 -20.24
C ALA A 385 6.57 -18.79 -20.22
N GLU A 386 6.77 -19.46 -21.36
CA GLU A 386 7.74 -20.57 -21.47
C GLU A 386 9.19 -20.12 -21.26
N GLN A 387 9.51 -18.85 -21.54
CA GLN A 387 10.84 -18.25 -21.39
C GLN A 387 11.11 -17.68 -19.98
N ILE A 388 10.10 -17.66 -19.10
CA ILE A 388 10.25 -17.20 -17.71
C ILE A 388 10.81 -18.35 -16.86
N GLU A 389 11.91 -18.09 -16.16
CA GLU A 389 12.57 -19.08 -15.29
C GLU A 389 11.89 -19.13 -13.92
N ASP A 390 11.49 -17.98 -13.36
CA ASP A 390 10.81 -17.91 -12.06
C ASP A 390 9.40 -18.57 -12.11
N PRO A 391 9.12 -19.60 -11.31
CA PRO A 391 7.84 -20.30 -11.35
C PRO A 391 6.63 -19.44 -10.96
N GLY A 392 6.81 -18.45 -10.09
CA GLY A 392 5.75 -17.55 -9.65
C GLY A 392 5.38 -16.53 -10.72
N LEU A 393 6.38 -15.88 -11.33
CA LEU A 393 6.21 -14.97 -12.45
C LEU A 393 5.68 -15.70 -13.69
N LYS A 394 6.12 -16.94 -13.93
CA LYS A 394 5.58 -17.79 -15.00
C LYS A 394 4.10 -18.08 -14.80
N ALA A 395 3.69 -18.42 -13.58
CA ALA A 395 2.29 -18.63 -13.26
C ALA A 395 1.47 -17.35 -13.46
N LEU A 396 2.01 -16.19 -13.06
CA LEU A 396 1.38 -14.88 -13.29
C LEU A 396 1.22 -14.56 -14.78
N ALA A 397 2.26 -14.78 -15.60
CA ALA A 397 2.18 -14.60 -17.06
C ALA A 397 1.12 -15.52 -17.70
N LEU A 398 1.02 -16.78 -17.26
CA LEU A 398 0.02 -17.73 -17.77
C LEU A 398 -1.41 -17.38 -17.38
N GLN A 399 -1.65 -16.60 -16.32
CA GLN A 399 -2.99 -16.11 -15.99
C GLN A 399 -3.56 -15.22 -17.11
N TYR A 400 -2.69 -14.44 -17.76
CA TYR A 400 -3.06 -13.62 -18.92
C TYR A 400 -3.37 -14.46 -20.18
N ALA A 401 -3.07 -15.77 -20.22
CA ALA A 401 -3.38 -16.63 -21.36
C ALA A 401 -4.84 -17.14 -21.37
N GLY A 402 -5.64 -16.83 -20.34
CA GLY A 402 -7.03 -17.31 -20.24
C GLY A 402 -7.16 -18.83 -20.06
N ILE A 403 -6.09 -19.53 -19.73
CA ILE A 403 -6.13 -20.97 -19.41
C ILE A 403 -6.53 -21.09 -17.94
N GLY A 404 -7.70 -21.66 -17.68
CA GLY A 404 -8.12 -22.02 -16.33
C GLY A 404 -7.08 -22.92 -15.66
N VAL A 405 -6.35 -22.38 -14.68
CA VAL A 405 -5.57 -23.17 -13.73
C VAL A 405 -6.19 -22.99 -12.35
N THR A 406 -7.27 -23.73 -12.12
CA THR A 406 -7.91 -23.94 -10.81
C THR A 406 -7.04 -24.74 -9.84
N ALA A 407 -5.71 -24.58 -9.86
CA ALA A 407 -4.80 -25.31 -8.99
C ALA A 407 -3.64 -24.49 -8.41
N PHE A 408 -3.47 -23.20 -8.75
CA PHE A 408 -2.32 -22.41 -8.30
C PHE A 408 -2.64 -21.28 -7.31
N SER A 409 -3.93 -20.94 -7.11
CA SER A 409 -4.33 -19.92 -6.11
C SER A 409 -4.02 -20.31 -4.66
N ASP A 410 -3.84 -21.60 -4.41
CA ASP A 410 -3.58 -22.14 -3.06
C ASP A 410 -2.09 -22.20 -2.71
N LEU A 411 -1.19 -22.07 -3.70
CA LEU A 411 0.26 -22.09 -3.46
C LEU A 411 0.80 -20.68 -3.16
N VAL A 412 0.31 -19.65 -3.85
CA VAL A 412 0.74 -18.25 -3.66
C VAL A 412 0.13 -17.60 -2.41
N ARG A 413 -0.92 -18.20 -1.82
CA ARG A 413 -1.42 -17.78 -0.49
C ARG A 413 -0.64 -18.37 0.69
N ARG A 414 0.36 -19.22 0.44
CA ARG A 414 1.12 -19.96 1.46
C ARG A 414 2.63 -19.75 1.41
N ILE A 415 3.09 -18.80 0.59
CA ILE A 415 4.42 -18.20 0.66
C ILE A 415 4.18 -16.75 1.02
#